data_AF-A0A6A5H4W8-F1
#
_entry.id   AF-A0A6A5H4W8-F1
#
_cell.length_a   1.000
_cell.length_b   1.000
_cell.length_c   1.000
_cell.angle_alpha   90.00
_cell.angle_beta   90.00
_cell.angle_gamma   90.00
#
_symmetry.space_group_name_H-M   'P 1'
#
loop_
_entity.id
_entity.type
_entity.pdbx_description
1 polymer ?
#
loop_
_entity_poly.entity_id
_entity_poly.type
_entity_poly.pdbx_seq_one_letter_code
_entity_poly.pdbx_strand_id
1 'polypeptide(L)'
;MLTVLMGDDPNFEANIYENTVIADKRTEIKNAAEYFVSKNSPDNDLAFSRYHCDTVLITAPSSTFGWWLGYLSKRQNVYYQDIRSTNDVNYKKGELNPDDFFVPRWTSIKLDENGTIVVV
;
A
#
# COMPACT_ATOMS: atom_id res chain seq x y z
N MET A 1 -8.80 -9.75 -9.90
CA MET A 1 -7.39 -9.42 -9.53
C MET A 1 -7.28 -9.63 -8.03
N LEU A 2 -6.25 -10.33 -7.52
CA LEU A 2 -6.15 -10.55 -6.07
C LEU A 2 -5.43 -9.38 -5.40
N THR A 3 -6.04 -8.82 -4.37
CA THR A 3 -5.51 -7.69 -3.61
C THR A 3 -5.38 -8.07 -2.14
N VAL A 4 -4.23 -7.79 -1.55
CA VAL A 4 -4.00 -7.93 -0.11
C VAL A 4 -3.86 -6.55 0.50
N LEU A 5 -4.68 -6.26 1.50
CA LEU A 5 -4.63 -5.07 2.33
C LEU A 5 -3.74 -5.37 3.53
N MET A 6 -2.78 -4.47 3.78
CA MET A 6 -1.78 -4.60 4.82
C MET A 6 -1.66 -3.27 5.54
N GLY A 7 -2.08 -3.25 6.79
CA GLY A 7 -2.01 -2.10 7.68
C GLY A 7 -2.27 -2.52 9.12
N ASP A 8 -2.56 -1.54 9.96
CA ASP A 8 -2.68 -1.70 11.41
C ASP A 8 -4.12 -1.83 11.92
N ASP A 9 -5.12 -1.56 11.08
CA ASP A 9 -6.54 -1.69 11.43
C ASP A 9 -7.28 -2.63 10.45
N PRO A 10 -7.28 -3.95 10.75
CA PRO A 10 -7.99 -4.93 9.94
C PRO A 10 -9.50 -4.70 9.80
N ASN A 11 -10.13 -4.03 10.77
CA ASN A 11 -11.57 -3.76 10.70
C ASN A 11 -11.84 -2.61 9.73
N PHE A 12 -11.02 -1.56 9.76
CA PHE A 12 -11.09 -0.50 8.77
C PHE A 12 -10.85 -1.05 7.36
N GLU A 13 -9.79 -1.86 7.19
CA GLU A 13 -9.43 -2.43 5.89
C GLU A 13 -10.52 -3.34 5.32
N ALA A 14 -11.17 -4.14 6.16
CA ALA A 14 -12.27 -5.01 5.73
C ALA A 14 -13.50 -4.24 5.22
N ASN A 15 -13.64 -2.96 5.59
CA ASN A 15 -14.72 -2.09 5.15
C ASN A 15 -14.40 -1.30 3.87
N ILE A 16 -13.18 -1.40 3.32
CA ILE A 16 -12.78 -0.66 2.10
C ILE A 16 -13.47 -1.24 0.86
N TYR A 17 -13.57 -2.57 0.77
CA TYR A 17 -14.20 -3.25 -0.36
C TYR A 17 -15.26 -4.24 0.10
N GLU A 18 -16.32 -4.36 -0.71
CA GLU A 18 -17.31 -5.41 -0.53
C GLU A 18 -16.67 -6.80 -0.71
N ASN A 19 -17.19 -7.79 0.01
CA ASN A 19 -16.71 -9.19 -0.04
C ASN A 19 -15.22 -9.37 0.34
N THR A 20 -14.65 -8.45 1.11
CA THR A 20 -13.31 -8.59 1.68
C THR A 20 -13.26 -9.74 2.68
N VAL A 21 -12.20 -10.54 2.60
CA VAL A 21 -11.96 -11.67 3.48
C VAL A 21 -10.80 -11.37 4.42
N ILE A 22 -11.04 -11.46 5.72
CA ILE A 22 -9.95 -11.38 6.69
C ILE A 22 -9.18 -12.71 6.67
N ALA A 23 -7.93 -12.68 6.20
CA ALA A 23 -7.12 -13.86 6.00
C ALA A 23 -6.62 -14.40 7.34
N ASP A 24 -7.15 -15.54 7.75
CA ASP A 24 -6.72 -16.33 8.91
C ASP A 24 -6.59 -17.80 8.47
N LYS A 25 -5.81 -18.61 9.19
CA LYS A 25 -5.60 -20.03 8.90
C LYS A 25 -6.89 -20.85 8.84
N ARG A 26 -7.97 -20.34 9.45
CA ARG A 26 -9.28 -20.99 9.54
C ARG A 26 -10.32 -20.36 8.62
N THR A 27 -9.97 -19.33 7.87
CA THR A 27 -10.93 -18.63 7.02
C THR A 27 -11.23 -19.46 5.78
N GLU A 28 -12.49 -19.82 5.58
CA GLU A 28 -12.94 -20.42 4.33
C GLU A 28 -12.85 -19.38 3.21
N ILE A 29 -11.99 -19.65 2.23
CA ILE A 29 -11.86 -18.79 1.04
C ILE A 29 -12.98 -19.17 0.07
N LYS A 30 -13.98 -18.30 -0.05
CA LYS A 30 -14.99 -18.42 -1.11
C LYS A 30 -14.34 -18.12 -2.46
N ASN A 31 -14.71 -18.86 -3.50
CA ASN A 31 -14.16 -18.69 -4.86
C ASN A 31 -14.34 -17.28 -5.47
N ALA A 32 -15.21 -16.44 -4.89
CA ALA A 32 -15.46 -15.08 -5.34
C ALA A 32 -14.61 -14.01 -4.61
N ALA A 33 -13.76 -14.39 -3.65
CA ALA A 33 -12.97 -13.44 -2.88
C ALA A 33 -11.83 -12.84 -3.70
N GLU A 34 -11.81 -11.51 -3.84
CA GLU A 34 -10.75 -10.77 -4.54
C GLU A 34 -9.90 -9.89 -3.61
N TYR A 35 -10.42 -9.56 -2.42
CA TYR A 35 -9.77 -8.68 -1.44
C TYR A 35 -9.53 -9.43 -0.14
N PHE A 36 -8.30 -9.36 0.35
CA PHE A 36 -7.86 -10.06 1.56
C PHE A 36 -7.25 -9.06 2.53
N VAL A 37 -7.68 -9.06 3.79
CA VAL A 37 -7.01 -8.31 4.86
C VAL A 37 -5.97 -9.20 5.50
N SER A 38 -4.72 -8.75 5.54
CA SER A 38 -3.66 -9.45 6.25
C SER A 38 -3.86 -9.36 7.76
N LYS A 39 -3.68 -10.48 8.45
CA LYS A 39 -3.49 -10.52 9.92
C LYS A 39 -2.09 -10.99 10.30
N ASN A 40 -1.15 -10.93 9.34
CA ASN A 40 0.22 -11.31 9.60
C ASN A 40 0.89 -10.29 10.52
N SER A 41 2.05 -10.67 11.05
CA SER A 41 2.97 -9.68 11.62
C SER A 41 3.63 -8.86 10.50
N PRO A 42 4.08 -7.62 10.78
CA PRO A 42 4.69 -6.76 9.76
C PRO A 42 5.85 -7.41 9.00
N ASP A 43 6.70 -8.18 9.69
CA ASP A 43 7.82 -8.91 9.08
C ASP A 43 7.35 -10.00 8.10
N ASN A 44 6.24 -10.67 8.40
CA ASN A 44 5.65 -11.66 7.51
C ASN A 44 4.97 -10.99 6.30
N ASP A 45 4.39 -9.81 6.44
CA ASP A 45 3.86 -9.05 5.30
C ASP A 45 4.97 -8.55 4.37
N LEU A 46 6.10 -8.09 4.93
CA LEU A 46 7.30 -7.77 4.14
C LEU A 46 7.83 -9.00 3.38
N ALA A 47 7.84 -10.18 4.02
CA ALA A 47 8.21 -11.42 3.34
C ALA A 47 7.19 -11.80 2.27
N PHE A 48 5.89 -11.65 2.55
CA PHE A 48 4.82 -11.94 1.61
C PHE A 48 4.92 -11.07 0.36
N SER A 49 5.14 -9.76 0.52
CA SER A 49 5.23 -8.84 -0.62
C SER A 49 6.36 -9.22 -1.57
N ARG A 50 7.48 -9.67 -1.02
CA ARG A 50 8.65 -10.13 -1.77
C ARG A 50 8.37 -11.31 -2.70
N TYR A 51 7.50 -12.23 -2.29
CA TYR A 51 7.22 -13.44 -3.06
C TYR A 51 5.93 -13.36 -3.88
N HIS A 52 4.98 -12.51 -3.50
CA HIS A 52 3.61 -12.57 -4.02
C HIS A 52 3.09 -11.26 -4.63
N CYS A 53 3.59 -10.09 -4.22
CA CYS A 53 3.06 -8.81 -4.72
C CYS A 53 3.74 -8.39 -6.02
N ASP A 54 3.05 -8.58 -7.15
CA ASP A 54 3.51 -8.09 -8.46
C ASP A 54 3.41 -6.56 -8.59
N THR A 55 2.52 -5.92 -7.81
CA THR A 55 2.34 -4.46 -7.73
C THR A 55 2.01 -4.09 -6.29
N VAL A 56 2.49 -2.93 -5.82
CA VAL A 56 2.19 -2.36 -4.51
C VAL A 56 1.65 -0.94 -4.67
N LEU A 57 0.59 -0.61 -3.92
CA LEU A 57 0.07 0.75 -3.77
C LEU A 57 0.32 1.20 -2.32
N ILE A 58 1.02 2.33 -2.15
CA ILE A 58 1.28 2.96 -0.85
C ILE A 58 0.35 4.16 -0.70
N THR A 59 -0.63 4.06 0.20
CA THR A 59 -1.60 5.13 0.48
C THR A 59 -1.10 6.14 1.53
N ALA A 60 -0.22 5.72 2.44
CA ALA A 60 0.45 6.60 3.40
C ALA A 60 1.91 6.81 2.98
N PRO A 61 2.25 7.87 2.23
CA PRO A 61 3.54 7.98 1.56
C PRO A 61 4.75 8.10 2.49
N SER A 62 4.57 8.62 3.71
CA SER A 62 5.62 8.69 4.73
C SER A 62 5.73 7.41 5.58
N SER A 63 4.92 6.38 5.31
CA SER A 63 4.98 5.10 6.03
C SER A 63 6.27 4.36 5.71
N THR A 64 7.12 4.15 6.71
CA THR A 64 8.31 3.30 6.56
C THR A 64 7.94 1.84 6.31
N PHE A 65 6.83 1.36 6.88
CA PHE A 65 6.30 0.03 6.59
C PHE A 65 5.92 -0.11 5.11
N GLY A 66 5.12 0.84 4.60
CA GLY A 66 4.73 0.86 3.18
C GLY A 66 5.93 0.99 2.25
N TRP A 67 6.92 1.80 2.63
CA TRP A 67 8.18 1.95 1.89
C TRP A 67 8.93 0.63 1.78
N TRP A 68 9.15 -0.08 2.89
CA TRP A 68 9.82 -1.39 2.87
C TRP A 68 9.00 -2.45 2.13
N LEU A 69 7.68 -2.41 2.26
CA LEU A 69 6.76 -3.30 1.56
C LEU A 69 6.90 -3.17 0.05
N GLY A 70 6.92 -1.93 -0.45
CA GLY A 70 7.14 -1.62 -1.87
C GLY A 70 8.54 -1.98 -2.34
N TYR A 71 9.56 -1.64 -1.54
CA TYR A 71 10.97 -1.90 -1.87
C TYR A 71 11.27 -3.39 -2.03
N LEU A 72 10.72 -4.23 -1.14
CA LEU A 72 10.94 -5.67 -1.18
C LEU A 72 10.05 -6.40 -2.18
N SER A 73 8.98 -5.77 -2.69
CA SER A 73 7.98 -6.44 -3.52
C SER A 73 8.54 -7.11 -4.78
N LYS A 74 7.94 -8.23 -5.18
CA LYS A 74 8.43 -9.17 -6.19
C LYS A 74 8.91 -8.54 -7.50
N ARG A 75 8.11 -7.63 -8.08
CA ARG A 75 8.46 -6.92 -9.33
C ARG A 75 8.86 -5.48 -9.10
N GLN A 76 8.71 -5.01 -7.87
CA GLN A 76 8.98 -3.64 -7.48
C GLN A 76 8.23 -2.60 -8.35
N ASN A 77 7.05 -2.95 -8.87
CA ASN A 77 6.11 -2.02 -9.48
C ASN A 77 5.33 -1.34 -8.35
N VAL A 78 5.75 -0.13 -7.97
CA VAL A 78 5.22 0.56 -6.80
C VAL A 78 4.58 1.87 -7.24
N TYR A 79 3.33 2.06 -6.82
CA TYR A 79 2.61 3.32 -6.90
C TYR A 79 2.50 3.90 -5.49
N TYR A 80 2.66 5.20 -5.35
CA TYR A 80 2.52 5.86 -4.05
C TYR A 80 1.81 7.20 -4.20
N GLN A 81 1.03 7.57 -3.19
CA GLN A 81 0.41 8.89 -3.16
C GLN A 81 1.48 9.98 -3.06
N ASP A 82 1.48 10.97 -3.96
CA ASP A 82 2.47 12.03 -3.94
C ASP A 82 2.40 12.78 -2.60
N ILE A 83 3.48 12.74 -1.82
CA ILE A 83 3.53 13.38 -0.50
C ILE A 83 3.27 14.89 -0.59
N ARG A 84 3.60 15.54 -1.72
CA ARG A 84 3.35 16.96 -1.98
C ARG A 84 1.86 17.28 -2.11
N SER A 85 1.04 16.26 -2.41
CA SER A 85 -0.43 16.35 -2.45
C SER A 85 -1.11 16.01 -1.11
N THR A 86 -0.33 15.76 -0.06
CA THR A 86 -0.84 15.36 1.27
C THR A 86 -0.62 16.43 2.33
N ASN A 87 -1.20 16.22 3.51
CA ASN A 87 -0.95 17.04 4.69
C ASN A 87 0.19 16.51 5.58
N ASP A 88 1.14 15.75 5.01
CA ASP A 88 2.25 15.17 5.76
C ASP A 88 3.08 16.23 6.50
N VAL A 89 3.34 15.97 7.78
CA VAL A 89 4.00 16.92 8.69
C VAL A 89 5.50 17.00 8.41
N ASN A 90 6.15 15.88 8.09
CA ASN A 90 7.59 15.83 7.88
C ASN A 90 7.97 16.53 6.56
N TYR A 91 7.16 16.33 5.52
CA TYR A 91 7.30 17.10 4.28
C TYR A 91 7.09 18.61 4.51
N LYS A 92 6.01 19.01 5.21
CA LYS A 92 5.72 20.43 5.48
C LYS A 92 6.79 21.13 6.31
N LYS A 93 7.48 20.41 7.19
CA LYS A 93 8.61 20.93 7.97
C LYS A 93 9.93 20.96 7.19
N GLY A 94 9.99 20.36 6.01
CA GLY A 94 11.23 20.18 5.24
C GLY A 94 12.16 19.11 5.82
N GLU A 95 11.64 18.20 6.66
CA GLU A 95 12.39 17.08 7.26
C GLU A 95 12.44 15.87 6.32
N LEU A 96 11.56 15.82 5.32
CA LEU A 96 11.53 14.79 4.28
C LEU A 96 11.55 15.45 2.91
N ASN A 97 12.56 15.11 2.11
CA ASN A 97 12.67 15.52 0.72
C ASN A 97 12.18 14.37 -0.19
N PRO A 98 11.08 14.55 -0.93
CA PRO A 98 10.51 13.47 -1.75
C PRO A 98 11.49 12.92 -2.80
N ASP A 99 12.40 13.77 -3.30
CA ASP A 99 13.34 13.41 -4.35
C ASP A 99 14.51 12.55 -3.85
N ASP A 100 14.72 12.44 -2.53
CA ASP A 100 15.67 11.51 -1.91
C ASP A 100 15.01 10.32 -1.23
N PHE A 101 13.78 10.47 -0.75
CA PHE A 101 13.08 9.45 0.00
C PHE A 101 12.52 8.33 -0.88
N PHE A 102 11.92 8.66 -2.03
CA PHE A 102 11.29 7.67 -2.91
C PHE A 102 12.26 7.12 -3.96
N VAL A 103 12.10 5.84 -4.30
CA VAL A 103 12.94 5.21 -5.32
C VAL A 103 12.59 5.79 -6.70
N PRO A 104 13.56 6.26 -7.52
CA PRO A 104 13.26 6.97 -8.77
C PRO A 104 12.41 6.22 -9.81
N ARG A 105 12.36 4.89 -9.74
CA ARG A 105 11.57 4.05 -10.65
C ARG A 105 10.14 3.78 -10.16
N TRP A 106 9.78 4.24 -8.97
CA TRP A 106 8.42 4.17 -8.47
C TRP A 106 7.56 5.26 -9.12
N THR A 107 6.26 5.01 -9.18
CA THR A 107 5.31 5.92 -9.84
C THR A 107 4.56 6.73 -8.79
N SER A 108 4.80 8.04 -8.77
CA SER A 108 4.03 8.99 -7.96
C SER A 108 2.64 9.18 -8.57
N ILE A 109 1.60 9.14 -7.75
CA ILE A 109 0.21 9.39 -8.18
C ILE A 109 -0.48 10.39 -7.26
N LYS A 110 -1.41 11.17 -7.80
CA LYS A 110 -2.29 12.04 -7.02
C LYS A 110 -3.70 12.06 -7.59
N LEU A 111 -4.64 12.58 -6.81
CA LEU A 111 -5.95 12.97 -7.33
C LEU A 111 -5.86 14.37 -7.93
N ASP A 112 -6.41 14.56 -9.13
CA ASP A 112 -6.62 15.88 -9.72
C ASP A 112 -7.84 16.58 -9.10
N GLU A 113 -8.16 17.78 -9.59
CA GLU A 113 -9.31 18.57 -9.12
C GLU A 113 -10.67 17.86 -9.33
N ASN A 114 -10.72 16.89 -10.25
CA ASN A 114 -11.91 16.09 -10.55
C ASN A 114 -11.94 14.76 -9.78
N GLY A 115 -10.96 14.50 -8.91
CA GLY A 115 -10.85 13.22 -8.20
C GLY A 115 -10.36 12.07 -9.08
N THR A 116 -9.74 12.36 -10.23
CA THR A 116 -9.14 11.37 -11.12
C THR A 116 -7.69 11.11 -10.74
N ILE A 117 -7.26 9.84 -10.77
CA ILE A 117 -5.87 9.47 -10.52
C ILE A 117 -5.00 9.90 -11.70
N VAL A 118 -3.97 10.71 -11.43
CA VAL A 118 -2.97 11.14 -12.41
C VAL A 118 -1.56 10.81 -11.91
N VAL A 119 -0.64 10.50 -12.85
CA VAL A 119 0.79 10.32 -12.56
C VAL A 119 1.46 11.69 -12.43
N VAL A 120 2.37 11.83 -11.46
CA VAL A 120 3.10 13.08 -11.17
C VAL A 120 4.56 13.01 -11.61
#